data_AF-A0A1B8QLZ7-F1
#
_entry.id   AF-A0A1B8QLZ7-F1
#
_cell.length_a   1.000
_cell.length_b   1.000
_cell.length_c   1.000
_cell.angle_alpha   90.00
_cell.angle_beta   90.00
_cell.angle_gamma   90.00
#
_symmetry.space_group_name_H-M   'P 1'
#
loop_
_entity.id
_entity.type
_entity.pdbx_description
1 polymer ?
#
loop_
_entity_poly.entity_id
_entity_poly.type
_entity_poly.pdbx_seq_one_letter_code
_entity_poly.pdbx_strand_id
1 'polypeptide(L)'
;MTSDSLNFRTKAFATHLLLSLVVAIISLCVVFFIWHPAPLAKAVGVTHIFLMMLAIDAILGPLLTFTIAKPNKKSLKFDLMVIVLLQISAYVYGMYHISVNRPVYIAFDTLSFELVQASDVPAFSLQKASTEYHKLAYGRPKWVAVRPYKDAEEQQQRIFNEIGNGVTPSMQPDLYEPLQNQWQTIENQSQSLTQLKQYNAINDVNHVLTKYHNADAFLPLKAYKQSMVVLIDKQQHQIVDIVDLRPYHENQ
;
A
#
# COMPACT_ATOMS: atom_id res chain seq x y z
N MET A 1 29.04 13.61 -36.66
CA MET A 1 28.50 14.47 -35.58
C MET A 1 29.66 15.30 -35.06
N THR A 2 29.55 16.63 -34.97
CA THR A 2 30.65 17.45 -34.41
C THR A 2 30.78 17.19 -32.91
N SER A 3 32.00 17.26 -32.36
CA SER A 3 32.25 17.06 -30.93
C SER A 3 31.36 17.97 -30.06
N ASP A 4 31.21 19.24 -30.45
CA ASP A 4 30.37 20.22 -29.75
C ASP A 4 28.89 19.84 -29.70
N SER A 5 28.37 19.25 -30.77
CA SER A 5 26.98 18.78 -30.85
C SER A 5 26.74 17.59 -29.93
N LEU A 6 27.70 16.65 -29.85
CA LEU A 6 27.63 15.52 -28.93
C LEU A 6 27.73 15.96 -27.46
N ASN A 7 28.63 16.90 -27.16
CA ASN A 7 28.79 17.45 -25.80
C ASN A 7 27.51 18.14 -25.32
N PHE A 8 26.87 18.93 -26.19
CA PHE A 8 25.60 19.58 -25.87
C PHE A 8 24.48 18.57 -25.55
N ARG A 9 24.33 17.53 -26.38
CA ARG A 9 23.34 16.47 -26.20
C ARG A 9 23.55 15.70 -24.91
N THR A 10 24.80 15.36 -24.62
CA THR A 10 25.19 14.61 -23.42
C THR A 10 24.92 15.44 -22.16
N LYS A 11 25.22 16.74 -22.19
CA LYS A 11 24.90 17.65 -21.08
C LYS A 11 23.39 17.76 -20.86
N ALA A 12 22.60 17.95 -21.92
CA ALA A 12 21.14 18.01 -21.80
C ALA A 12 20.54 16.70 -21.26
N PHE A 13 21.02 15.56 -21.76
CA PHE A 13 20.66 14.22 -21.27
C PHE A 13 20.99 14.06 -19.79
N ALA A 14 22.23 14.34 -19.39
CA ALA A 14 22.69 14.16 -18.02
C ALA A 14 21.93 15.05 -17.03
N THR A 15 21.66 16.30 -17.40
CA THR A 15 20.84 17.20 -16.58
C THR A 15 19.41 16.67 -16.43
N HIS A 16 18.77 16.22 -17.52
CA HIS A 16 17.42 15.68 -17.44
C HIS A 16 17.40 14.39 -16.60
N LEU A 17 18.30 13.45 -16.87
CA LEU A 17 18.42 12.21 -16.10
C LEU A 17 18.60 12.49 -14.61
N LEU A 18 19.49 13.42 -14.24
CA LEU A 18 19.68 13.79 -12.84
C LEU A 18 18.39 14.32 -12.20
N LEU A 19 17.66 15.19 -12.89
CA LEU A 19 16.38 15.71 -12.40
C LEU A 19 15.33 14.59 -12.25
N SER A 20 15.21 13.70 -13.24
CA SER A 20 14.31 12.54 -13.16
C SER A 20 14.67 11.61 -12.01
N LEU A 21 15.96 11.39 -11.75
CA LEU A 21 16.43 10.58 -10.61
C LEU A 21 16.13 11.23 -9.26
N VAL A 22 16.30 12.55 -9.14
CA VAL A 22 15.93 13.29 -7.92
C VAL A 22 14.44 13.13 -7.64
N VAL A 23 13.59 13.31 -8.66
CA VAL A 23 12.14 13.08 -8.53
C VAL A 23 11.87 11.65 -8.11
N ALA A 24 12.45 10.66 -8.80
CA ALA A 24 12.24 9.24 -8.48
C ALA A 24 12.63 8.88 -7.04
N ILE A 25 13.75 9.40 -6.52
CA ILE A 25 14.18 9.17 -5.13
C ILE A 25 13.18 9.77 -4.13
N ILE A 26 12.71 11.00 -4.38
CA ILE A 26 11.70 11.62 -3.53
C ILE A 26 10.41 10.79 -3.54
N SER A 27 9.96 10.35 -4.70
CA SER A 27 8.77 9.50 -4.84
C SER A 27 8.94 8.16 -4.13
N LEU A 28 10.10 7.50 -4.26
CA LEU A 28 10.42 6.27 -3.54
C LEU A 28 10.27 6.46 -2.03
N CYS A 29 10.79 7.56 -1.50
CA CYS A 29 10.69 7.85 -0.08
C CYS A 29 9.23 8.06 0.36
N VAL A 30 8.46 8.85 -0.39
CA VAL A 30 7.04 9.10 -0.07
C VAL A 30 6.24 7.80 -0.14
N VAL A 31 6.39 7.03 -1.21
CA VAL A 31 5.59 5.81 -1.42
C VAL A 31 5.93 4.76 -0.37
N PHE A 32 7.20 4.45 -0.12
CA PHE A 32 7.57 3.31 0.73
C PHE A 32 7.75 3.63 2.22
N PHE A 33 7.91 4.90 2.63
CA PHE A 33 7.98 5.25 4.06
C PHE A 33 6.70 5.89 4.60
N ILE A 34 5.88 6.52 3.75
CA ILE A 34 4.70 7.27 4.20
C ILE A 34 3.42 6.52 3.83
N TRP A 35 3.21 6.21 2.54
CA TRP A 35 1.94 5.66 2.06
C TRP A 35 1.84 4.14 2.15
N HIS A 36 2.90 3.42 1.82
CA HIS A 36 2.95 1.96 1.73
C HIS A 36 4.15 1.41 2.50
N PRO A 37 4.21 1.60 3.83
CA PRO A 37 5.32 1.06 4.62
C PRO A 37 5.39 -0.46 4.52
N ALA A 38 6.61 -1.01 4.50
CA ALA A 38 6.78 -2.47 4.52
C ALA A 38 6.17 -3.08 5.81
N PRO A 39 5.52 -4.26 5.73
CA PRO A 39 5.36 -5.12 4.55
C PRO A 39 4.12 -4.80 3.68
N LEU A 40 3.38 -3.74 3.97
CA LEU A 40 2.10 -3.44 3.33
C LEU A 40 2.22 -3.19 1.82
N ALA A 41 3.31 -2.58 1.35
CA ALA A 41 3.57 -2.42 -0.09
C ALA A 41 3.55 -3.75 -0.86
N LYS A 42 4.02 -4.82 -0.21
CA LYS A 42 3.99 -6.18 -0.77
C LYS A 42 2.58 -6.75 -0.68
N ALA A 43 1.87 -6.52 0.44
CA ALA A 43 0.50 -6.99 0.67
C ALA A 43 -0.51 -6.44 -0.36
N VAL A 44 -0.34 -5.19 -0.80
CA VAL A 44 -1.18 -4.57 -1.85
C VAL A 44 -0.61 -4.73 -3.26
N GLY A 45 0.66 -5.10 -3.41
CA GLY A 45 1.29 -5.32 -4.72
C GLY A 45 1.71 -4.05 -5.47
N VAL A 46 1.85 -2.91 -4.79
CA VAL A 46 2.17 -1.61 -5.43
C VAL A 46 3.59 -1.55 -6.02
N THR A 47 4.52 -2.34 -5.46
CA THR A 47 5.96 -2.22 -5.73
C THR A 47 6.32 -2.33 -7.20
N HIS A 48 5.89 -3.39 -7.89
CA HIS A 48 6.26 -3.62 -9.29
C HIS A 48 5.71 -2.53 -10.22
N ILE A 49 4.43 -2.18 -10.04
CA ILE A 49 3.75 -1.17 -10.86
C ILE A 49 4.45 0.18 -10.70
N PHE A 50 4.80 0.55 -9.46
CA PHE A 50 5.48 1.80 -9.18
C PHE A 50 6.91 1.87 -9.74
N LEU A 51 7.70 0.81 -9.57
CA LEU A 51 9.07 0.77 -10.10
C LEU A 51 9.09 0.80 -11.63
N MET A 52 8.14 0.11 -12.29
CA MET A 52 8.00 0.15 -13.74
C MET A 52 7.71 1.58 -14.22
N MET A 53 6.78 2.28 -13.58
CA MET A 53 6.47 3.68 -13.89
C MET A 53 7.70 4.59 -13.75
N LEU A 54 8.44 4.49 -12.63
CA LEU A 54 9.65 5.28 -12.42
C LEU A 54 10.74 4.98 -13.45
N ALA A 55 10.91 3.71 -13.83
CA ALA A 55 11.89 3.32 -14.84
C ALA A 55 11.55 3.93 -16.21
N ILE A 56 10.28 3.91 -16.59
CA ILE A 56 9.79 4.53 -17.83
C ILE A 56 10.12 6.03 -17.83
N ASP A 57 9.80 6.74 -16.75
CA ASP A 57 10.05 8.18 -16.65
C ASP A 57 11.55 8.52 -16.63
N ALA A 58 12.35 7.76 -15.89
CA ALA A 58 13.80 7.98 -15.79
C ALA A 58 14.57 7.65 -17.07
N ILE A 59 14.00 6.83 -17.96
CA ILE A 59 14.66 6.39 -19.20
C ILE A 59 14.13 7.17 -20.41
N LEU A 60 12.82 7.16 -20.65
CA LEU A 60 12.25 7.68 -21.90
C LEU A 60 12.47 9.18 -22.06
N GLY A 61 12.21 9.98 -21.02
CA GLY A 61 12.38 11.44 -21.06
C GLY A 61 13.82 11.88 -21.39
N PRO A 62 14.83 11.40 -20.65
CA PRO A 62 16.22 11.67 -20.97
C PRO A 62 16.63 11.17 -22.35
N LEU A 63 16.22 9.96 -22.77
CA LEU A 63 16.54 9.45 -24.10
C LEU A 63 15.93 10.32 -25.22
N LEU A 64 14.67 10.74 -25.08
CA LEU A 64 14.05 11.68 -26.00
C LEU A 64 14.80 13.00 -26.03
N THR A 65 15.19 13.53 -24.87
CA THR A 65 16.02 14.74 -24.76
C THR A 65 17.35 14.59 -25.49
N PHE A 66 18.02 13.46 -25.34
CA PHE A 66 19.24 13.16 -26.08
C PHE A 66 19.00 13.10 -27.60
N THR A 67 17.92 12.48 -28.06
CA THR A 67 17.63 12.35 -29.50
C THR A 67 17.34 13.70 -30.16
N ILE A 68 16.59 14.57 -29.50
CA ILE A 68 16.14 15.84 -30.09
C ILE A 68 17.08 17.03 -29.85
N ALA A 69 17.92 16.97 -28.82
CA ALA A 69 18.81 18.07 -28.45
C ALA A 69 19.81 18.35 -29.57
N LYS A 70 19.83 19.58 -30.07
CA LYS A 70 20.81 20.06 -31.05
C LYS A 70 21.11 21.53 -30.78
N PRO A 71 22.39 21.96 -30.84
CA PRO A 71 22.71 23.38 -30.72
C PRO A 71 22.01 24.19 -31.83
N ASN A 72 21.58 25.41 -31.51
CA ASN A 72 20.93 26.36 -32.43
C ASN A 72 19.58 25.90 -33.04
N LYS A 73 18.98 24.81 -32.56
CA LYS A 73 17.62 24.40 -32.97
C LYS A 73 16.59 25.36 -32.35
N LYS A 74 15.94 26.18 -33.18
CA LYS A 74 14.95 27.19 -32.74
C LYS A 74 13.79 26.58 -31.93
N SER A 75 13.31 25.40 -32.33
CA SER A 75 12.21 24.70 -31.64
C SER A 75 12.64 23.98 -30.36
N LEU A 76 13.94 23.90 -30.04
CA LEU A 76 14.44 23.04 -28.96
C LEU A 76 13.76 23.28 -27.62
N LYS A 77 13.53 24.56 -27.27
CA LYS A 77 12.85 24.90 -26.02
C LYS A 77 11.42 24.36 -25.98
N PHE A 78 10.69 24.50 -27.09
CA PHE A 78 9.34 23.97 -27.22
C PHE A 78 9.34 22.43 -27.17
N ASP A 79 10.25 21.79 -27.90
CA ASP A 79 10.36 20.34 -27.94
C ASP A 79 10.65 19.76 -26.54
N LEU A 80 11.60 20.36 -25.80
CA LEU A 80 11.91 19.95 -24.43
C LEU A 80 10.76 20.23 -23.47
N MET A 81 10.06 21.35 -23.63
CA MET A 81 8.87 21.66 -22.83
C MET A 81 7.79 20.59 -23.01
N VAL A 82 7.51 20.17 -24.25
CA VAL A 82 6.54 19.10 -24.53
C VAL A 82 6.96 17.79 -23.88
N ILE A 83 8.24 17.39 -24.00
CA ILE A 83 8.75 16.18 -23.34
C ILE A 83 8.54 16.25 -21.82
N VAL A 84 8.95 17.35 -21.20
CA VAL A 84 8.84 17.54 -19.74
C VAL A 84 7.38 17.56 -19.29
N LEU A 85 6.48 18.21 -20.03
CA LEU A 85 5.05 18.23 -19.72
C LEU A 85 4.44 16.83 -19.77
N LEU A 86 4.72 16.06 -20.83
CA LEU A 86 4.23 14.68 -20.95
C LEU A 86 4.75 13.80 -19.81
N GLN A 87 6.03 13.94 -19.45
CA GLN A 87 6.61 13.20 -18.34
C GLN A 87 6.01 13.59 -16.99
N ILE A 88 5.81 14.89 -16.72
CA ILE A 88 5.15 15.35 -15.49
C ILE A 88 3.71 14.84 -15.43
N SER A 89 2.97 14.85 -16.54
CA SER A 89 1.60 14.33 -16.59
C SER A 89 1.55 12.83 -16.29
N ALA A 90 2.44 12.03 -16.88
CA ALA A 90 2.54 10.60 -16.60
C ALA A 90 2.89 10.32 -15.14
N TYR A 91 3.90 11.02 -14.61
CA TYR A 91 4.32 10.93 -13.22
C TYR A 91 3.18 11.27 -12.25
N VAL A 92 2.49 12.40 -12.46
CA VAL A 92 1.37 12.85 -11.60
C VAL A 92 0.23 11.83 -11.62
N TYR A 93 -0.12 11.32 -12.81
CA TYR A 93 -1.17 10.31 -12.96
C TYR A 93 -0.87 9.05 -12.14
N GLY A 94 0.35 8.52 -12.26
CA GLY A 94 0.72 7.33 -11.51
C GLY A 94 0.85 7.57 -10.00
N MET A 95 1.40 8.72 -9.59
CA MET A 95 1.43 9.10 -8.17
C MET A 95 0.03 9.28 -7.58
N TYR A 96 -0.91 9.84 -8.34
CA TYR A 96 -2.31 9.96 -7.93
C TYR A 96 -2.90 8.57 -7.64
N HIS A 97 -2.76 7.62 -8.56
CA HIS A 97 -3.26 6.26 -8.37
C HIS A 97 -2.63 5.53 -7.18
N ILE A 98 -1.33 5.72 -6.94
CA ILE A 98 -0.67 5.15 -5.75
C ILE A 98 -1.20 5.79 -4.46
N SER A 99 -1.50 7.09 -4.49
CA SER A 99 -1.99 7.83 -3.32
C SER A 99 -3.42 7.44 -2.92
N VAL A 100 -4.32 7.21 -3.88
CA VAL A 100 -5.71 6.83 -3.61
C VAL A 100 -5.87 5.35 -3.25
N ASN A 101 -4.92 4.50 -3.62
CA ASN A 101 -4.87 3.09 -3.20
C ASN A 101 -3.97 2.87 -1.96
N ARG A 102 -3.61 3.93 -1.23
CA ARG A 102 -2.82 3.76 0.00
C ARG A 102 -3.63 3.05 1.09
N PRO A 103 -3.00 2.15 1.88
CA PRO A 103 -3.58 1.65 3.11
C PRO A 103 -4.00 2.76 4.07
N VAL A 104 -5.21 2.69 4.60
CA VAL A 104 -5.75 3.66 5.56
C VAL A 104 -6.24 3.02 6.85
N TYR A 105 -6.70 1.77 6.79
CA TYR A 105 -7.11 1.02 7.96
C TYR A 105 -6.59 -0.41 7.92
N ILE A 106 -6.35 -0.97 9.11
CA ILE A 106 -6.22 -2.39 9.34
C ILE A 106 -7.34 -2.75 10.29
N ALA A 107 -8.42 -3.29 9.74
CA ALA A 107 -9.67 -3.50 10.46
C ALA A 107 -9.80 -4.95 10.89
N PHE A 108 -9.99 -5.21 12.19
CA PHE A 108 -10.37 -6.52 12.68
C PHE A 108 -11.87 -6.74 12.42
N ASP A 109 -12.21 -7.77 11.65
CA ASP A 109 -13.59 -8.22 11.49
C ASP A 109 -13.69 -9.70 11.82
N THR A 110 -14.29 -9.98 13.00
CA THR A 110 -14.69 -11.27 13.53
C THR A 110 -13.57 -12.32 13.66
N LEU A 111 -12.90 -12.70 12.57
CA LEU A 111 -11.90 -13.78 12.48
C LEU A 111 -10.53 -13.30 11.99
N SER A 112 -10.44 -12.14 11.34
CA SER A 112 -9.21 -11.72 10.68
C SER A 112 -9.10 -10.21 10.61
N PHE A 113 -7.88 -9.72 10.43
CA PHE A 113 -7.67 -8.35 9.98
C PHE A 113 -7.83 -8.25 8.46
N GLU A 114 -8.25 -7.08 8.00
CA GLU A 114 -8.31 -6.72 6.59
C GLU A 114 -7.63 -5.37 6.37
N LEU A 115 -6.76 -5.32 5.36
CA LEU A 115 -6.07 -4.11 4.94
C LEU A 115 -6.97 -3.31 3.99
N VAL A 116 -7.46 -2.18 4.46
CA VAL A 116 -8.39 -1.33 3.71
C VAL A 116 -7.63 -0.20 3.03
N GLN A 117 -7.81 -0.04 1.71
CA GLN A 117 -7.24 1.06 0.95
C GLN A 117 -8.22 2.23 0.86
N ALA A 118 -7.71 3.45 0.67
CA ALA A 118 -8.56 4.66 0.64
C ALA A 118 -9.62 4.63 -0.48
N SER A 119 -9.33 3.98 -1.61
CA SER A 119 -10.23 3.77 -2.74
C SER A 119 -11.42 2.89 -2.41
N ASP A 120 -11.27 2.00 -1.43
CA ASP A 120 -12.24 0.95 -1.12
C ASP A 120 -13.27 1.42 -0.09
N VAL A 121 -13.01 2.56 0.56
CA VAL A 121 -13.89 3.15 1.58
C VAL A 121 -15.09 3.84 0.92
N PRO A 122 -16.33 3.38 1.15
CA PRO A 122 -17.51 4.01 0.57
C PRO A 122 -17.76 5.39 1.16
N ALA A 123 -18.01 6.37 0.29
CA ALA A 123 -18.26 7.75 0.71
C ALA A 123 -19.46 7.89 1.69
N PHE A 124 -20.51 7.08 1.50
CA PHE A 124 -21.68 7.10 2.38
C PHE A 124 -21.35 6.65 3.82
N SER A 125 -20.44 5.68 3.96
CA SER A 125 -20.03 5.14 5.25
C SER A 125 -19.10 6.13 5.95
N LEU A 126 -18.16 6.71 5.20
CA LEU A 126 -17.27 7.76 5.72
C LEU A 126 -18.02 8.97 6.28
N GLN A 127 -19.14 9.37 5.64
CA GLN A 127 -19.99 10.48 6.10
C GLN A 127 -20.75 10.16 7.40
N LYS A 128 -21.07 8.89 7.65
CA LYS A 128 -21.79 8.44 8.85
C LYS A 128 -20.84 8.07 10.00
N ALA A 129 -19.55 7.99 9.73
CA ALA A 129 -18.54 7.61 10.69
C ALA A 129 -18.40 8.63 11.82
N SER A 130 -17.93 8.17 12.98
CA SER A 130 -17.59 9.05 14.08
C SER A 130 -16.47 10.03 13.69
N THR A 131 -16.32 11.12 14.45
CA THR A 131 -15.32 12.17 14.19
C THR A 131 -13.90 11.63 14.05
N GLU A 132 -13.58 10.52 14.72
CA GLU A 132 -12.26 9.88 14.66
C GLU A 132 -11.98 9.18 13.32
N TYR A 133 -13.02 8.69 12.65
CA TYR A 133 -12.95 7.85 11.45
C TYR A 133 -13.50 8.54 10.19
N HIS A 134 -14.06 9.74 10.30
CA HIS A 134 -14.65 10.51 9.18
C HIS A 134 -13.64 11.00 8.11
N LYS A 135 -12.33 10.80 8.34
CA LYS A 135 -11.24 11.29 7.46
C LYS A 135 -10.18 10.21 7.27
N LEU A 136 -9.79 10.05 6.02
CA LEU A 136 -8.74 9.12 5.62
C LEU A 136 -7.37 9.77 5.75
N ALA A 137 -6.53 9.28 6.67
CA ALA A 137 -5.20 9.82 6.88
C ALA A 137 -4.28 9.55 5.67
N TYR A 138 -3.25 10.39 5.49
CA TYR A 138 -2.19 10.19 4.49
C TYR A 138 -0.92 9.55 5.08
N GLY A 139 -0.94 9.22 6.38
CA GLY A 139 0.16 8.54 7.05
C GLY A 139 -0.04 7.03 7.12
N ARG A 140 0.44 6.43 8.21
CA ARG A 140 0.26 5.00 8.49
C ARG A 140 -1.22 4.64 8.67
N PRO A 141 -1.62 3.41 8.30
CA PRO A 141 -2.99 2.96 8.53
C PRO A 141 -3.30 2.89 10.02
N LYS A 142 -4.55 3.19 10.37
CA LYS A 142 -5.04 3.06 11.74
C LYS A 142 -5.53 1.63 11.99
N TRP A 143 -5.27 1.12 13.18
CA TRP A 143 -5.83 -0.13 13.66
C TRP A 143 -7.23 0.14 14.24
N VAL A 144 -8.22 -0.61 13.77
CA VAL A 144 -9.63 -0.46 14.18
C VAL A 144 -10.27 -1.83 14.28
N ALA A 145 -11.42 -1.92 14.92
CA ALA A 145 -12.26 -3.11 14.84
C ALA A 145 -13.64 -2.77 14.27
N VAL A 146 -14.25 -3.74 13.61
CA VAL A 146 -15.64 -3.68 13.18
C VAL A 146 -16.51 -4.10 14.35
N ARG A 147 -17.44 -3.22 14.75
CA ARG A 147 -18.38 -3.54 15.83
C ARG A 147 -19.23 -4.77 15.48
N PRO A 148 -19.64 -5.57 16.47
CA PRO A 148 -20.56 -6.68 16.25
C PRO A 148 -21.86 -6.17 15.60
N TYR A 149 -22.49 -7.03 14.81
CA TYR A 149 -23.83 -6.76 14.30
C TYR A 149 -24.84 -6.72 15.46
N LYS A 150 -25.82 -5.82 15.37
CA LYS A 150 -26.84 -5.62 16.42
C LYS A 150 -27.85 -6.76 16.45
N ASP A 151 -28.18 -7.29 15.28
CA ASP A 151 -29.20 -8.31 15.07
C ASP A 151 -28.94 -9.08 13.77
N ALA A 152 -29.77 -10.11 13.52
CA ALA A 152 -29.67 -10.95 12.33
C ALA A 152 -29.97 -10.18 11.04
N GLU A 153 -30.75 -9.10 11.10
CA GLU A 153 -31.06 -8.28 9.93
C GLU A 153 -29.83 -7.50 9.47
N GLU A 154 -29.13 -6.82 10.40
CA GLU A 154 -27.87 -6.14 10.10
C GLU A 154 -26.82 -7.13 9.58
N GLN A 155 -26.73 -8.33 10.17
CA GLN A 155 -25.82 -9.37 9.69
C GLN A 155 -26.11 -9.75 8.23
N GLN A 156 -27.39 -9.99 7.90
CA GLN A 156 -27.80 -10.32 6.53
C GLN A 156 -27.53 -9.18 5.55
N GLN A 157 -27.79 -7.93 5.95
CA GLN A 157 -27.51 -6.75 5.13
C GLN A 157 -26.00 -6.60 4.84
N ARG A 158 -25.14 -6.83 5.83
CA ARG A 158 -23.67 -6.81 5.65
C ARG A 158 -23.21 -7.87 4.64
N ILE A 159 -23.70 -9.11 4.78
CA ILE A 159 -23.38 -10.20 3.85
C ILE A 159 -23.86 -9.87 2.43
N PHE A 160 -25.08 -9.34 2.30
CA PHE A 160 -25.62 -8.95 0.99
C PHE A 160 -24.78 -7.83 0.33
N ASN A 161 -24.33 -6.83 1.11
CA ASN A 161 -23.45 -5.77 0.60
C ASN A 161 -22.07 -6.30 0.17
N GLU A 162 -21.50 -7.23 0.93
CA GLU A 162 -20.23 -7.87 0.59
C GLU A 162 -20.34 -8.66 -0.72
N ILE A 163 -21.37 -9.50 -0.86
CA ILE A 163 -21.58 -10.33 -2.05
C ILE A 163 -21.99 -9.48 -3.27
N GLY A 164 -22.90 -8.51 -3.07
CA GLY A 164 -23.49 -7.73 -4.15
C GLY A 164 -22.59 -6.62 -4.66
N ASN A 165 -21.88 -5.93 -3.75
CA ASN A 165 -21.10 -4.73 -4.08
C ASN A 165 -19.60 -4.89 -3.83
N GLY A 166 -19.15 -6.02 -3.26
CA GLY A 166 -17.76 -6.21 -2.86
C GLY A 166 -17.35 -5.38 -1.64
N VAL A 167 -18.30 -4.78 -0.92
CA VAL A 167 -18.03 -3.90 0.22
C VAL A 167 -18.09 -4.71 1.51
N THR A 168 -16.93 -5.05 2.06
CA THR A 168 -16.82 -5.76 3.33
C THR A 168 -17.21 -4.84 4.51
N PRO A 169 -17.58 -5.39 5.68
CA PRO A 169 -17.74 -4.59 6.89
C PRO A 169 -16.46 -3.83 7.28
N SER A 170 -15.30 -4.44 7.03
CA SER A 170 -13.99 -3.82 7.22
C SER A 170 -13.81 -2.52 6.43
N MET A 171 -14.44 -2.38 5.25
CA MET A 171 -14.33 -1.17 4.42
C MET A 171 -15.24 -0.02 4.89
N GLN A 172 -16.03 -0.20 5.94
CA GLN A 172 -17.09 0.73 6.34
C GLN A 172 -16.79 1.44 7.69
N PRO A 173 -16.22 2.67 7.66
CA PRO A 173 -15.90 3.44 8.86
C PRO A 173 -17.04 3.73 9.84
N ASP A 174 -18.30 3.68 9.42
CA ASP A 174 -19.46 3.81 10.34
C ASP A 174 -19.67 2.58 11.24
N LEU A 175 -18.98 1.47 10.94
CA LEU A 175 -18.94 0.28 11.77
C LEU A 175 -17.74 0.25 12.72
N TYR A 176 -16.83 1.21 12.64
CA TYR A 176 -15.59 1.15 13.41
C TYR A 176 -15.77 1.50 14.88
N GLU A 177 -15.04 0.75 15.70
CA GLU A 177 -14.81 1.02 17.11
C GLU A 177 -13.33 0.84 17.46
N PRO A 178 -12.88 1.37 18.62
CA PRO A 178 -11.51 1.15 19.09
C PRO A 178 -11.19 -0.34 19.16
N LEU A 179 -10.01 -0.73 18.65
CA LEU A 179 -9.54 -2.11 18.66
C LEU A 179 -9.59 -2.73 20.07
N GLN A 180 -9.39 -1.90 21.10
CA GLN A 180 -9.38 -2.30 22.50
C GLN A 180 -10.68 -2.99 22.94
N ASN A 181 -11.82 -2.65 22.32
CA ASN A 181 -13.12 -3.24 22.64
C ASN A 181 -13.24 -4.71 22.21
N GLN A 182 -12.36 -5.17 21.32
CA GLN A 182 -12.45 -6.50 20.69
C GLN A 182 -11.34 -7.47 21.10
N TRP A 183 -10.53 -7.14 22.11
CA TRP A 183 -9.41 -8.00 22.54
C TRP A 183 -9.84 -9.41 22.92
N GLN A 184 -10.96 -9.56 23.64
CA GLN A 184 -11.48 -10.89 23.99
C GLN A 184 -11.75 -11.74 22.74
N THR A 185 -12.32 -11.14 21.70
CA THR A 185 -12.59 -11.81 20.42
C THR A 185 -11.30 -12.13 19.69
N ILE A 186 -10.38 -11.16 19.61
CA ILE A 186 -9.06 -11.32 18.99
C ILE A 186 -8.30 -12.49 19.61
N GLU A 187 -8.28 -12.59 20.93
CA GLU A 187 -7.63 -13.67 21.65
C GLU A 187 -8.26 -15.03 21.40
N ASN A 188 -9.59 -15.08 21.35
CA ASN A 188 -10.34 -16.31 21.10
C ASN A 188 -10.12 -16.84 19.68
N GLN A 189 -9.93 -15.95 18.71
CA GLN A 189 -9.74 -16.30 17.30
C GLN A 189 -8.27 -16.45 16.91
N SER A 190 -7.36 -15.96 17.74
CA SER A 190 -5.92 -16.06 17.51
C SER A 190 -5.44 -17.51 17.41
N GLN A 191 -4.51 -17.75 16.50
CA GLN A 191 -3.97 -19.06 16.17
C GLN A 191 -2.57 -19.24 16.76
N SER A 192 -2.18 -20.49 17.02
CA SER A 192 -0.83 -20.81 17.52
C SER A 192 0.22 -20.56 16.46
N LEU A 193 1.31 -19.87 16.81
CA LEU A 193 2.45 -19.61 15.92
C LEU A 193 3.05 -20.87 15.27
N THR A 194 2.86 -22.04 15.89
CA THR A 194 3.30 -23.32 15.32
C THR A 194 2.63 -23.65 13.99
N GLN A 195 1.39 -23.20 13.78
CA GLN A 195 0.63 -23.44 12.54
C GLN A 195 1.26 -22.70 11.34
N LEU A 196 1.98 -21.61 11.56
CA LEU A 196 2.66 -20.88 10.47
C LEU A 196 3.66 -21.76 9.71
N LYS A 197 4.24 -22.77 10.35
CA LYS A 197 5.17 -23.72 9.73
C LYS A 197 4.50 -24.65 8.70
N GLN A 198 3.18 -24.74 8.70
CA GLN A 198 2.43 -25.51 7.71
C GLN A 198 2.36 -24.79 6.36
N TYR A 199 2.36 -23.46 6.38
CA TYR A 199 2.13 -22.62 5.20
C TYR A 199 3.38 -21.89 4.70
N ASN A 200 4.47 -21.95 5.47
CA ASN A 200 5.70 -21.21 5.22
C ASN A 200 6.93 -22.11 5.41
N ALA A 201 8.05 -21.74 4.80
CA ALA A 201 9.31 -22.41 5.08
C ALA A 201 9.68 -22.25 6.57
N ILE A 202 10.07 -23.36 7.22
CA ILE A 202 10.37 -23.40 8.65
C ILE A 202 11.45 -22.39 9.04
N ASN A 203 12.47 -22.22 8.19
CA ASN A 203 13.56 -21.28 8.41
C ASN A 203 13.08 -19.83 8.43
N ASP A 204 12.16 -19.46 7.54
CA ASP A 204 11.60 -18.11 7.47
C ASP A 204 10.75 -17.80 8.71
N VAL A 205 9.90 -18.77 9.13
CA VAL A 205 9.11 -18.64 10.36
C VAL A 205 10.03 -18.46 11.56
N ASN A 206 11.04 -19.30 11.72
CA ASN A 206 11.96 -19.21 12.85
C ASN A 206 12.70 -17.87 12.84
N HIS A 207 13.21 -17.42 11.69
CA HIS A 207 13.89 -16.12 11.56
C HIS A 207 12.98 -14.96 11.97
N VAL A 208 11.72 -14.95 11.52
CA VAL A 208 10.75 -13.92 11.91
C VAL A 208 10.47 -13.98 13.41
N LEU A 209 10.19 -15.16 13.98
CA LEU A 209 9.88 -15.30 15.40
C LEU A 209 11.06 -14.97 16.31
N THR A 210 12.31 -15.15 15.86
CA THR A 210 13.50 -14.66 16.60
C THR A 210 13.64 -13.14 16.61
N LYS A 211 12.94 -12.41 15.75
CA LYS A 211 12.88 -10.94 15.83
C LYS A 211 11.77 -10.47 16.79
N TYR A 212 10.68 -11.23 16.88
CA TYR A 212 9.46 -10.87 17.59
C TYR A 212 9.17 -11.83 18.76
N HIS A 213 10.09 -11.89 19.72
CA HIS A 213 10.04 -12.82 20.86
C HIS A 213 8.78 -12.71 21.74
N ASN A 214 8.14 -11.55 21.75
CA ASN A 214 6.98 -11.27 22.60
C ASN A 214 5.67 -11.76 21.95
N ALA A 215 5.67 -12.16 20.68
CA ALA A 215 4.49 -12.71 20.03
C ALA A 215 4.24 -14.15 20.53
N ASP A 216 3.00 -14.46 20.89
CA ASP A 216 2.56 -15.79 21.33
C ASP A 216 1.43 -16.38 20.45
N ALA A 217 0.77 -15.54 19.65
CA ALA A 217 -0.27 -15.95 18.72
C ALA A 217 -0.26 -15.10 17.44
N PHE A 218 -1.10 -15.47 16.48
CA PHE A 218 -1.28 -14.70 15.26
C PHE A 218 -2.72 -14.68 14.75
N LEU A 219 -3.02 -13.69 13.91
CA LEU A 219 -4.24 -13.64 13.09
C LEU A 219 -3.91 -13.39 11.62
N PRO A 220 -4.73 -13.88 10.68
CA PRO A 220 -4.60 -13.53 9.27
C PRO A 220 -4.82 -12.03 9.03
N LEU A 221 -4.04 -11.45 8.12
CA LEU A 221 -4.29 -10.14 7.50
C LEU A 221 -4.64 -10.36 6.04
N LYS A 222 -5.90 -10.16 5.67
CA LYS A 222 -6.35 -10.14 4.28
C LYS A 222 -5.87 -8.86 3.60
N ALA A 223 -5.34 -8.97 2.39
CA ALA A 223 -4.98 -7.83 1.56
C ALA A 223 -5.16 -8.17 0.08
N TYR A 224 -5.21 -7.15 -0.77
CA TYR A 224 -5.55 -7.29 -2.19
C TYR A 224 -4.64 -8.27 -2.96
N LYS A 225 -3.32 -8.21 -2.77
CA LYS A 225 -2.38 -9.02 -3.56
C LYS A 225 -1.98 -10.32 -2.87
N GLN A 226 -1.74 -10.29 -1.57
CA GLN A 226 -1.40 -11.47 -0.77
C GLN A 226 -1.70 -11.22 0.70
N SER A 227 -2.24 -12.22 1.37
CA SER A 227 -2.48 -12.21 2.81
C SER A 227 -1.17 -12.29 3.59
N MET A 228 -1.15 -11.58 4.71
CA MET A 228 -0.03 -11.51 5.64
C MET A 228 -0.45 -12.04 7.01
N VAL A 229 0.45 -11.96 7.99
CA VAL A 229 0.21 -12.36 9.37
C VAL A 229 0.33 -11.15 10.28
N VAL A 230 -0.64 -10.97 11.18
CA VAL A 230 -0.54 -10.06 12.32
C VAL A 230 -0.08 -10.87 13.53
N LEU A 231 1.10 -10.54 14.06
CA LEU A 231 1.62 -11.13 15.30
C LEU A 231 1.02 -10.43 16.51
N ILE A 232 0.67 -11.21 17.52
CA ILE A 232 -0.06 -10.76 18.70
C ILE A 232 0.66 -11.25 19.96
N ASP A 233 0.72 -10.38 20.96
CA ASP A 233 1.02 -10.71 22.35
C ASP A 233 -0.31 -10.71 23.10
N LYS A 234 -0.83 -11.90 23.39
CA LYS A 234 -2.09 -12.06 24.13
C LYS A 234 -1.94 -11.58 25.56
N GLN A 235 -0.79 -11.81 26.21
CA GLN A 235 -0.61 -11.42 27.61
C GLN A 235 -0.74 -9.90 27.82
N GLN A 236 -0.29 -9.11 26.85
CA GLN A 236 -0.31 -7.65 26.93
C GLN A 236 -1.46 -7.00 26.15
N HIS A 237 -2.34 -7.80 25.51
CA HIS A 237 -3.36 -7.31 24.59
C HIS A 237 -2.75 -6.32 23.57
N GLN A 238 -1.70 -6.77 22.86
CA GLN A 238 -0.93 -5.92 21.97
C GLN A 238 -0.71 -6.55 20.60
N ILE A 239 -0.85 -5.73 19.56
CA ILE A 239 -0.37 -6.04 18.21
C ILE A 239 1.15 -5.81 18.19
N VAL A 240 1.90 -6.87 17.88
CA VAL A 240 3.37 -6.84 17.87
C VAL A 240 3.87 -6.24 16.56
N ASP A 241 3.52 -6.85 15.43
CA ASP A 241 3.86 -6.35 14.09
C ASP A 241 3.06 -7.10 13.01
N ILE A 242 3.16 -6.63 11.78
CA ILE A 242 2.71 -7.35 10.58
C ILE A 242 3.95 -7.97 9.93
N VAL A 243 3.88 -9.26 9.62
CA VAL A 243 5.00 -10.00 9.04
C VAL A 243 4.64 -10.64 7.70
N ASP A 244 5.64 -10.73 6.85
CA ASP A 244 5.55 -11.33 5.51
C ASP A 244 5.57 -12.87 5.59
N LEU A 245 4.59 -13.43 6.29
CA LEU A 245 4.30 -14.87 6.39
C LEU A 245 2.86 -15.12 5.96
N ARG A 246 2.58 -16.35 5.53
CA ARG A 246 1.27 -16.79 5.06
C ARG A 246 0.46 -17.42 6.19
N PRO A 247 -0.78 -16.93 6.43
CA PRO A 247 -1.64 -17.49 7.47
C PRO A 247 -2.34 -18.80 7.05
N TYR A 248 -2.36 -19.11 5.75
CA TYR A 248 -2.98 -20.29 5.15
C TYR A 248 -2.44 -20.48 3.71
N HIS A 249 -2.74 -21.61 3.06
CA HIS A 249 -2.51 -21.77 1.62
C HIS A 249 -3.48 -20.90 0.83
N GLU A 250 -2.96 -19.97 0.03
CA GLU A 250 -3.76 -19.25 -0.95
C GLU A 250 -3.96 -20.13 -2.18
N ASN A 251 -5.20 -20.22 -2.68
CA ASN A 251 -5.45 -20.82 -3.97
C ASN A 251 -4.89 -19.87 -5.04
N GLN A 252 -3.89 -20.33 -5.78
CA GLN A 252 -3.26 -19.58 -6.89
C GLN A 252 -4.20 -19.45 -8.09
#